data_AF-A0A832PZA8-F1
#
_entry.id   AF-A0A832PZA8-F1
#
_cell.length_a   1.000
_cell.length_b   1.000
_cell.length_c   1.000
_cell.angle_alpha   90.00
_cell.angle_beta   90.00
_cell.angle_gamma   90.00
#
_symmetry.space_group_name_H-M   'P 1'
#
loop_
_entity.id
_entity.type
_entity.pdbx_description
1 polymer ?
#
loop_
_entity_poly.entity_id
_entity_poly.type
_entity_poly.pdbx_seq_one_letter_code
_entity_poly.pdbx_strand_id
1 'polypeptide(L)'
;MKKAIILLAVSLSLLACTNKGSSESGAGDDFTQYVNPFIGTAFTGHTFPGATYPLGFMQPGPETGNYSWDYCSGYFYDDDRINGFSQNRLNGTGIVDLGDLLIQPFAGDAREDLSSTFNKNSEKATPGYYGVELTDNDVKVEVTTSPHVAFHRYTYNPQKEANVLADFQSGLVWSKDRAAIHVLDNEVNFEGDRIITGYTTRTEWVRRTYYFVIEFDKPILSKEMLKQRDPREKAPRYILNFDMNGDNVLNMKVAMSTTSIEGAKANLAAEVTHWDFDKVYADAKNEWNKYLSRVQVEGSQNDKVNFYTSLYHLYIQPNNIADVDGSYVGPNREVTK
;
A
#
# COMPACT_ATOMS: atom_id res chain seq x y z
N MET A 1 -33.50 -69.57 -49.95
CA MET A 1 -32.75 -68.30 -50.12
C MET A 1 -33.59 -67.19 -49.48
N LYS A 2 -33.52 -66.99 -48.15
CA LYS A 2 -32.62 -66.12 -47.36
C LYS A 2 -32.52 -64.64 -47.82
N LYS A 3 -32.82 -63.76 -46.84
CA LYS A 3 -32.59 -62.30 -46.65
C LYS A 3 -33.87 -61.46 -46.84
N ALA A 4 -34.58 -60.94 -45.82
CA ALA A 4 -34.23 -60.19 -44.61
C ALA A 4 -33.53 -58.84 -44.90
N ILE A 5 -34.03 -57.77 -44.25
CA ILE A 5 -33.46 -56.42 -43.94
C ILE A 5 -34.38 -55.28 -44.40
N ILE A 6 -34.69 -54.18 -43.70
CA ILE A 6 -34.75 -53.74 -42.28
C ILE A 6 -35.50 -52.38 -42.32
N LEU A 7 -36.23 -52.04 -41.24
CA LEU A 7 -36.84 -50.72 -41.00
C LEU A 7 -35.81 -49.57 -41.03
N LEU A 8 -36.21 -48.41 -41.54
CA LEU A 8 -35.69 -47.13 -41.02
C LEU A 8 -36.83 -46.09 -40.96
N ALA A 9 -37.42 -45.95 -39.78
CA ALA A 9 -38.26 -44.82 -39.44
C ALA A 9 -37.36 -43.69 -38.95
N VAL A 10 -37.26 -42.61 -39.72
CA VAL A 10 -36.54 -41.39 -39.34
C VAL A 10 -37.53 -40.48 -38.61
N SER A 11 -37.52 -40.55 -37.28
CA SER A 11 -38.14 -39.55 -36.42
C SER A 11 -37.23 -38.32 -36.34
N LEU A 12 -37.56 -37.26 -37.07
CA LEU A 12 -36.92 -35.95 -36.94
C LEU A 12 -37.45 -35.28 -35.66
N SER A 13 -36.74 -35.47 -34.55
CA SER A 13 -36.86 -34.62 -33.37
C SER A 13 -36.17 -33.28 -33.66
N LEU A 14 -36.94 -32.29 -34.09
CA LEU A 14 -36.51 -30.89 -34.07
C LEU A 14 -36.33 -30.48 -32.61
N LEU A 15 -35.09 -30.54 -32.13
CA LEU A 15 -34.66 -29.80 -30.94
C LEU A 15 -34.97 -28.33 -31.20
N ALA A 16 -35.98 -27.81 -30.50
CA ALA A 16 -36.09 -26.39 -30.22
C ALA A 16 -34.85 -25.99 -29.43
N CYS A 17 -33.83 -25.49 -30.13
CA CYS A 17 -32.77 -24.70 -29.52
C CYS A 17 -33.45 -23.45 -28.96
N THR A 18 -33.86 -23.52 -27.69
CA THR A 18 -34.04 -22.36 -26.86
C THR A 18 -32.72 -21.60 -26.94
N ASN A 19 -32.72 -20.49 -27.69
CA ASN A 19 -31.73 -19.44 -27.51
C ASN A 19 -31.84 -19.02 -26.05
N LYS A 20 -31.06 -19.65 -25.18
CA LYS A 20 -30.59 -19.01 -23.96
C LYS A 20 -29.87 -17.79 -24.48
N GLY A 21 -30.57 -16.65 -24.44
CA GLY A 21 -29.94 -15.36 -24.60
C GLY A 21 -28.69 -15.40 -23.74
N SER A 22 -27.56 -15.08 -24.37
CA SER A 22 -26.36 -14.68 -23.66
C SER A 22 -26.82 -13.69 -22.60
N SER A 23 -26.91 -14.16 -21.36
CA SER A 23 -27.05 -13.31 -20.21
C SER A 23 -25.91 -12.31 -20.34
N GLU A 24 -26.26 -11.04 -20.53
CA GLU A 24 -25.36 -9.95 -20.23
C GLU A 24 -24.64 -10.32 -18.93
N SER A 25 -23.32 -10.34 -18.98
CA SER A 25 -22.48 -10.60 -17.83
C SER A 25 -22.81 -9.53 -16.78
N GLY A 26 -23.76 -9.85 -15.90
CA GLY A 26 -24.01 -9.09 -14.69
C GLY A 26 -22.70 -8.99 -13.93
N ALA A 27 -22.48 -7.84 -13.29
CA ALA A 27 -21.32 -7.60 -12.44
C ALA A 27 -20.98 -8.87 -11.65
N GLY A 28 -19.79 -9.44 -11.90
CA GLY A 28 -19.35 -10.65 -11.21
C GLY A 28 -19.37 -10.43 -9.70
N ASP A 29 -19.54 -11.52 -8.94
CA ASP A 29 -19.56 -11.46 -7.48
C ASP A 29 -18.36 -10.67 -6.94
N ASP A 30 -18.62 -9.65 -6.13
CA ASP A 30 -17.57 -8.84 -5.49
C ASP A 30 -17.06 -9.55 -4.24
N PHE A 31 -16.05 -10.42 -4.39
CA PHE A 31 -15.47 -11.18 -3.28
C PHE A 31 -14.71 -10.33 -2.28
N THR A 32 -14.24 -9.13 -2.67
CA THR A 32 -13.54 -8.23 -1.75
C THR A 32 -14.41 -7.81 -0.55
N GLN A 33 -15.74 -7.84 -0.69
CA GLN A 33 -16.67 -7.49 0.39
C GLN A 33 -16.56 -8.42 1.62
N TYR A 34 -16.00 -9.62 1.45
CA TYR A 34 -15.81 -10.58 2.54
C TYR A 34 -14.45 -10.43 3.21
N VAL A 35 -13.52 -9.62 2.69
CA VAL A 35 -12.20 -9.47 3.29
C VAL A 35 -12.25 -8.41 4.39
N ASN A 36 -11.70 -8.76 5.56
CA ASN A 36 -11.49 -7.82 6.66
C ASN A 36 -9.98 -7.72 6.98
N PRO A 37 -9.26 -6.71 6.46
CA PRO A 37 -7.83 -6.54 6.71
C PRO A 37 -7.43 -6.32 8.19
N PHE A 38 -8.39 -6.02 9.07
CA PHE A 38 -8.11 -5.89 10.51
C PHE A 38 -7.96 -7.24 11.23
N ILE A 39 -8.42 -8.35 10.65
CA ILE A 39 -8.24 -9.68 11.26
C ILE A 39 -6.74 -10.02 11.31
N GLY A 40 -6.22 -10.29 12.50
CA GLY A 40 -4.80 -10.60 12.74
C GLY A 40 -3.94 -9.39 13.15
N THR A 41 -4.51 -8.19 13.18
CA THR A 41 -3.81 -6.94 13.59
C THR A 41 -3.79 -6.73 15.11
N ALA A 42 -4.57 -7.50 15.86
CA ALA A 42 -4.57 -7.54 17.32
C ALA A 42 -3.97 -8.87 17.80
N PHE A 43 -3.53 -8.92 19.07
CA PHE A 43 -3.00 -10.12 19.72
C PHE A 43 -1.89 -10.84 18.92
N THR A 44 -1.25 -10.11 17.98
CA THR A 44 0.01 -10.43 17.27
C THR A 44 -0.03 -11.55 16.24
N GLY A 45 -1.14 -11.68 15.51
CA GLY A 45 -1.06 -12.26 14.17
C GLY A 45 -0.08 -11.51 13.24
N HIS A 46 0.30 -10.29 13.61
CA HIS A 46 1.23 -9.40 12.91
C HIS A 46 0.83 -9.13 11.45
N THR A 47 -0.47 -9.06 11.20
CA THR A 47 -0.99 -8.55 9.93
C THR A 47 -1.09 -7.03 9.97
N PHE A 48 -1.53 -6.40 8.87
CA PHE A 48 -1.69 -4.95 8.80
C PHE A 48 -2.91 -4.57 7.93
N PRO A 49 -3.56 -3.42 8.20
CA PRO A 49 -4.76 -3.00 7.48
C PRO A 49 -4.47 -2.12 6.25
N GLY A 50 -3.20 -1.77 6.02
CA GLY A 50 -2.76 -0.93 4.89
C GLY A 50 -3.14 -1.49 3.52
N ALA A 51 -3.13 -0.61 2.52
CA ALA A 51 -3.41 -1.00 1.15
C ALA A 51 -2.27 -1.88 0.60
N THR A 52 -2.63 -2.92 -0.16
CA THR A 52 -1.67 -3.75 -0.87
C THR A 52 -2.28 -4.23 -2.19
N TYR A 53 -1.43 -4.63 -3.13
CA TYR A 53 -1.79 -5.28 -4.39
C TYR A 53 -1.46 -6.77 -4.29
N PRO A 54 -2.19 -7.70 -4.96
CA PRO A 54 -1.82 -9.11 -4.93
C PRO A 54 -0.35 -9.32 -5.33
N LEU A 55 0.45 -9.85 -4.41
CA LEU A 55 1.90 -10.09 -4.56
C LEU A 55 2.70 -8.81 -4.91
N GLY A 56 2.18 -7.63 -4.59
CA GLY A 56 2.78 -6.34 -4.90
C GLY A 56 4.05 -6.04 -4.09
N PHE A 57 4.86 -5.11 -4.60
CA PHE A 57 6.04 -4.59 -3.92
C PHE A 57 5.71 -3.60 -2.81
N MET A 58 4.63 -2.83 -2.99
CA MET A 58 4.20 -1.80 -2.04
C MET A 58 3.22 -2.35 -1.01
N GLN A 59 3.39 -1.93 0.25
CA GLN A 59 2.44 -2.20 1.34
C GLN A 59 2.23 -0.93 2.19
N PRO A 60 1.76 0.17 1.59
CA PRO A 60 1.62 1.43 2.29
C PRO A 60 0.51 1.37 3.34
N GLY A 61 0.77 1.92 4.52
CA GLY A 61 -0.20 1.87 5.60
C GLY A 61 0.25 2.56 6.88
N PRO A 62 -0.65 2.61 7.88
CA PRO A 62 -0.38 3.26 9.16
C PRO A 62 0.70 2.52 9.97
N GLU A 63 1.50 3.26 10.72
CA GLU A 63 2.32 2.74 11.81
C GLU A 63 1.80 3.29 13.14
N THR A 64 1.38 2.44 14.07
CA THR A 64 0.88 2.85 15.39
C THR A 64 1.96 2.79 16.46
N GLY A 65 3.00 1.98 16.25
CA GLY A 65 4.09 1.82 17.19
C GLY A 65 5.39 1.35 16.56
N ASN A 66 6.43 1.31 17.38
CA ASN A 66 7.77 0.85 17.03
C ASN A 66 8.47 0.37 18.31
N TYR A 67 9.64 -0.27 18.21
CA TYR A 67 10.45 -0.68 19.37
C TYR A 67 9.83 -1.76 20.27
N SER A 68 8.91 -2.57 19.75
CA SER A 68 8.33 -3.74 20.43
C SER A 68 8.14 -4.87 19.43
N TRP A 69 8.04 -6.10 19.95
CA TRP A 69 7.67 -7.28 19.17
C TRP A 69 6.26 -7.14 18.59
N ASP A 70 5.35 -6.48 19.31
CA ASP A 70 3.97 -6.26 18.87
C ASP A 70 3.87 -5.49 17.53
N TYR A 71 4.93 -4.76 17.16
CA TYR A 71 4.98 -3.88 16.00
C TYR A 71 5.76 -4.49 14.81
N CYS A 72 5.87 -5.81 14.71
CA CYS A 72 6.54 -6.46 13.57
C CYS A 72 5.98 -6.04 12.19
N SER A 73 4.68 -5.76 12.10
CA SER A 73 4.02 -5.21 10.90
C SER A 73 3.81 -3.69 10.95
N GLY A 74 4.26 -3.04 12.03
CA GLY A 74 4.09 -1.62 12.29
C GLY A 74 2.72 -1.20 12.86
N TYR A 75 1.74 -2.09 12.92
CA TYR A 75 0.38 -1.75 13.35
C TYR A 75 -0.14 -2.71 14.43
N PHE A 76 -0.72 -2.15 15.48
CA PHE A 76 -1.42 -2.89 16.53
C PHE A 76 -2.82 -2.30 16.75
N TYR A 77 -3.86 -3.12 16.62
CA TYR A 77 -5.25 -2.65 16.51
C TYR A 77 -5.75 -1.82 17.70
N ASP A 78 -5.29 -2.15 18.91
CA ASP A 78 -5.75 -1.51 20.15
C ASP A 78 -5.08 -0.16 20.41
N ASP A 79 -4.05 0.20 19.63
CA ASP A 79 -3.43 1.53 19.72
C ASP A 79 -4.39 2.61 19.23
N ASP A 80 -4.29 3.79 19.85
CA ASP A 80 -5.12 4.96 19.56
C ASP A 80 -4.35 6.09 18.86
N ARG A 81 -3.08 5.86 18.53
CA ARG A 81 -2.19 6.81 17.83
C ARG A 81 -1.57 6.22 16.57
N ILE A 82 -1.38 7.08 15.58
CA ILE A 82 -0.64 6.80 14.35
C ILE A 82 0.59 7.73 14.30
N ASN A 83 1.77 7.13 14.21
CA ASN A 83 3.06 7.80 14.06
C ASN A 83 3.28 8.33 12.64
N GLY A 84 2.72 7.63 11.65
CA GLY A 84 2.81 7.97 10.24
C GLY A 84 2.40 6.83 9.33
N PHE A 85 2.69 7.00 8.04
CA PHE A 85 2.38 6.04 6.99
C PHE A 85 3.66 5.67 6.25
N SER A 86 4.17 4.46 6.48
CA SER A 86 5.30 3.90 5.73
C SER A 86 4.83 3.19 4.48
N GLN A 87 5.75 2.91 3.55
CA GLN A 87 5.41 2.44 2.21
C GLN A 87 5.53 0.93 2.01
N ASN A 88 6.17 0.22 2.95
CA ASN A 88 6.37 -1.23 2.90
C ASN A 88 6.44 -1.84 4.31
N ARG A 89 6.15 -3.15 4.41
CA ARG A 89 6.14 -3.91 5.67
C ARG A 89 6.00 -5.40 5.41
N LEU A 90 6.29 -6.19 6.45
CA LEU A 90 6.14 -7.64 6.43
C LEU A 90 4.77 -8.04 7.02
N ASN A 91 4.10 -9.03 6.43
CA ASN A 91 2.85 -9.58 6.96
C ASN A 91 3.12 -10.88 7.73
N GLY A 92 2.82 -10.91 9.02
CA GLY A 92 2.81 -12.12 9.85
C GLY A 92 4.18 -12.59 10.35
N THR A 93 5.21 -11.74 10.30
CA THR A 93 6.55 -12.09 10.80
C THR A 93 6.68 -11.89 12.30
N GLY A 94 7.59 -12.62 12.95
CA GLY A 94 7.96 -12.41 14.36
C GLY A 94 9.21 -11.56 14.56
N ILE A 95 9.66 -10.85 13.51
CA ILE A 95 10.86 -10.01 13.48
C ILE A 95 10.54 -8.73 12.70
N VAL A 96 11.01 -7.57 13.19
CA VAL A 96 10.91 -6.26 12.51
C VAL A 96 11.95 -6.10 11.39
N ASP A 97 11.50 -5.54 10.27
CA ASP A 97 12.29 -4.88 9.22
C ASP A 97 11.28 -4.02 8.42
N LEU A 98 11.72 -3.37 7.33
CA LEU A 98 10.90 -2.49 6.49
C LEU A 98 10.38 -1.27 7.27
N GLY A 99 9.17 -0.81 7.01
CA GLY A 99 8.68 0.48 7.54
C GLY A 99 9.37 1.68 6.88
N ASP A 100 9.73 1.54 5.62
CA ASP A 100 10.52 2.53 4.91
C ASP A 100 9.70 3.76 4.54
N LEU A 101 10.37 4.93 4.61
CA LEU A 101 9.85 6.23 4.20
C LEU A 101 8.49 6.54 4.83
N LEU A 102 8.54 7.10 6.03
CA LEU A 102 7.35 7.46 6.78
C LEU A 102 6.87 8.86 6.37
N ILE A 103 5.60 8.94 6.01
CA ILE A 103 4.91 10.17 5.65
C ILE A 103 3.83 10.46 6.69
N GLN A 104 3.69 11.70 7.16
CA GLN A 104 2.65 12.07 8.11
C GLN A 104 2.07 13.45 7.76
N PRO A 105 0.85 13.52 7.22
CA PRO A 105 0.20 14.80 6.92
C PRO A 105 -0.36 15.44 8.19
N PHE A 106 -0.34 16.78 8.23
CA PHE A 106 -0.96 17.57 9.29
C PHE A 106 -1.35 18.97 8.81
N ALA A 107 -2.40 19.54 9.40
CA ALA A 107 -2.91 20.85 9.06
C ALA A 107 -2.48 21.92 10.08
N GLY A 108 -1.96 23.05 9.61
CA GLY A 108 -1.56 24.19 10.43
C GLY A 108 -0.17 24.01 11.04
N ASP A 109 0.05 24.64 12.20
CA ASP A 109 1.37 24.72 12.83
C ASP A 109 1.92 23.35 13.26
N ALA A 110 3.22 23.16 13.07
CA ALA A 110 3.91 21.96 13.52
C ALA A 110 3.92 21.86 15.06
N ARG A 111 3.38 20.75 15.57
CA ARG A 111 3.51 20.36 16.98
C ARG A 111 4.86 19.68 17.23
N GLU A 112 5.28 19.60 18.49
CA GLU A 112 6.49 18.85 18.87
C GLU A 112 6.37 17.37 18.51
N ASP A 113 5.20 16.78 18.74
CA ASP A 113 4.84 15.44 18.33
C ASP A 113 3.85 15.51 17.15
N LEU A 114 4.29 15.06 15.98
CA LEU A 114 3.49 15.02 14.76
C LEU A 114 2.71 13.71 14.61
N SER A 115 2.84 12.75 15.53
CA SER A 115 1.90 11.63 15.62
C SER A 115 0.52 12.13 16.03
N SER A 116 -0.51 11.38 15.65
CA SER A 116 -1.91 11.81 15.85
C SER A 116 -2.72 10.72 16.50
N THR A 117 -3.57 11.09 17.47
CA THR A 117 -4.73 10.26 17.75
C THR A 117 -5.62 10.15 16.51
N PHE A 118 -6.43 9.09 16.40
CA PHE A 118 -7.32 8.90 15.27
C PHE A 118 -8.70 8.41 15.68
N ASN A 119 -9.71 8.73 14.87
CA ASN A 119 -11.06 8.27 15.11
C ASN A 119 -11.21 6.82 14.61
N LYS A 120 -11.22 5.84 15.52
CA LYS A 120 -11.38 4.42 15.17
C LYS A 120 -12.63 4.12 14.32
N ASN A 121 -13.71 4.89 14.49
CA ASN A 121 -14.94 4.73 13.70
C ASN A 121 -14.79 5.24 12.25
N SER A 122 -13.80 6.10 11.99
CA SER A 122 -13.45 6.56 10.64
C SER A 122 -12.51 5.58 9.91
N GLU A 123 -11.84 4.70 10.66
CA GLU A 123 -10.85 3.78 10.13
C GLU A 123 -11.51 2.71 9.27
N LYS A 124 -11.11 2.64 8.00
CA LYS A 124 -11.63 1.67 7.02
C LYS A 124 -10.50 1.03 6.24
N ALA A 125 -10.61 -0.28 6.05
CA ALA A 125 -9.69 -1.06 5.24
C ALA A 125 -10.46 -2.07 4.40
N THR A 126 -10.10 -2.17 3.12
CA THR A 126 -10.58 -3.16 2.15
C THR A 126 -9.41 -3.57 1.25
N PRO A 127 -9.48 -4.69 0.50
CA PRO A 127 -8.41 -5.05 -0.41
C PRO A 127 -8.02 -3.91 -1.36
N GLY A 128 -6.79 -3.42 -1.25
CA GLY A 128 -6.27 -2.29 -2.04
C GLY A 128 -6.60 -0.89 -1.51
N TYR A 129 -7.17 -0.74 -0.31
CA TYR A 129 -7.51 0.58 0.26
C TYR A 129 -7.41 0.61 1.78
N TYR A 130 -6.90 1.73 2.30
CA TYR A 130 -6.97 2.12 3.70
C TYR A 130 -7.38 3.59 3.81
N GLY A 131 -8.15 3.96 4.84
CA GLY A 131 -8.40 5.37 5.16
C GLY A 131 -8.78 5.61 6.61
N VAL A 132 -8.45 6.80 7.12
CA VAL A 132 -8.65 7.20 8.52
C VAL A 132 -8.67 8.72 8.65
N GLU A 133 -9.34 9.24 9.68
CA GLU A 133 -9.25 10.64 10.09
C GLU A 133 -8.27 10.79 11.27
N LEU A 134 -7.22 11.58 11.06
CA LEU A 134 -6.25 11.95 12.09
C LEU A 134 -6.80 13.13 12.90
N THR A 135 -7.18 12.88 14.15
CA THR A 135 -7.85 13.86 15.01
C THR A 135 -6.94 15.03 15.36
N ASP A 136 -5.74 14.75 15.86
CA ASP A 136 -4.82 15.80 16.32
C ASP A 136 -4.19 16.57 15.14
N ASN A 137 -3.97 15.87 14.02
CA ASN A 137 -3.39 16.45 12.82
C ASN A 137 -4.43 17.11 11.90
N ASP A 138 -5.74 16.90 12.14
CA ASP A 138 -6.84 17.53 11.41
C ASP A 138 -6.78 17.27 9.89
N VAL A 139 -6.53 16.02 9.51
CA VAL A 139 -6.42 15.54 8.13
C VAL A 139 -7.10 14.19 7.97
N LYS A 140 -7.92 14.03 6.93
CA LYS A 140 -8.35 12.72 6.45
C LYS A 140 -7.30 12.14 5.50
N VAL A 141 -6.88 10.92 5.77
CA VAL A 141 -5.90 10.17 4.99
C VAL A 141 -6.57 9.01 4.27
N GLU A 142 -6.29 8.86 2.99
CA GLU A 142 -6.68 7.72 2.17
C GLU A 142 -5.46 7.22 1.40
N VAL A 143 -5.30 5.90 1.33
CA VAL A 143 -4.16 5.24 0.70
C VAL A 143 -4.66 4.09 -0.18
N THR A 144 -4.18 4.03 -1.41
CA THR A 144 -4.32 2.89 -2.32
C THR A 144 -2.96 2.57 -2.96
N THR A 145 -2.89 1.57 -3.83
CA THR A 145 -1.62 1.14 -4.42
C THR A 145 -1.79 0.43 -5.76
N SER A 146 -0.81 0.59 -6.64
CA SER A 146 -0.48 -0.34 -7.72
C SER A 146 0.62 -1.31 -7.25
N PRO A 147 1.15 -2.22 -8.10
CA PRO A 147 2.23 -3.13 -7.70
C PRO A 147 3.46 -2.43 -7.07
N HIS A 148 3.93 -1.30 -7.63
CA HIS A 148 5.15 -0.61 -7.24
C HIS A 148 4.94 0.86 -6.82
N VAL A 149 3.70 1.35 -6.80
CA VAL A 149 3.37 2.75 -6.46
C VAL A 149 2.31 2.80 -5.36
N ALA A 150 2.63 3.45 -4.25
CA ALA A 150 1.66 3.89 -3.26
C ALA A 150 1.05 5.22 -3.71
N PHE A 151 -0.28 5.35 -3.60
CA PHE A 151 -0.99 6.58 -3.90
C PHE A 151 -1.76 7.02 -2.65
N HIS A 152 -1.37 8.17 -2.11
CA HIS A 152 -2.00 8.84 -0.98
C HIS A 152 -2.89 10.00 -1.45
N ARG A 153 -4.05 10.16 -0.82
CA ARG A 153 -4.94 11.32 -0.93
C ARG A 153 -5.18 11.88 0.47
N TYR A 154 -4.83 13.15 0.67
CA TYR A 154 -4.98 13.84 1.95
C TYR A 154 -6.00 14.96 1.81
N THR A 155 -7.04 14.96 2.63
CA THR A 155 -8.02 16.05 2.70
C THR A 155 -7.80 16.84 3.98
N TYR A 156 -7.37 18.10 3.81
CA TYR A 156 -7.03 19.01 4.88
C TYR A 156 -8.23 19.86 5.31
N ASN A 157 -8.14 20.41 6.53
CA ASN A 157 -8.97 21.53 6.93
C ASN A 157 -8.66 22.75 6.03
N PRO A 158 -9.66 23.30 5.31
CA PRO A 158 -9.45 24.39 4.34
C PRO A 158 -9.03 25.74 4.97
N GLN A 159 -9.09 25.86 6.30
CA GLN A 159 -8.68 27.07 7.03
C GLN A 159 -7.24 27.01 7.55
N LYS A 160 -6.51 25.92 7.28
CA LYS A 160 -5.17 25.69 7.80
C LYS A 160 -4.22 25.36 6.65
N GLU A 161 -2.94 25.61 6.88
CA GLU A 161 -1.89 25.27 5.93
C GLU A 161 -1.77 23.74 5.78
N ALA A 162 -1.55 23.27 4.55
CA ALA A 162 -1.32 21.86 4.27
C ALA A 162 0.16 21.52 4.42
N ASN A 163 0.47 20.66 5.38
CA ASN A 163 1.84 20.21 5.64
C ASN A 163 1.96 18.69 5.57
N VAL A 164 3.15 18.23 5.21
CA VAL A 164 3.54 16.82 5.19
C VAL A 164 4.92 16.66 5.83
N LEU A 165 5.02 15.85 6.88
CA LEU A 165 6.29 15.32 7.34
C LEU A 165 6.73 14.21 6.40
N ALA A 166 7.95 14.30 5.86
CA ALA A 166 8.66 13.20 5.22
C ALA A 166 9.88 12.80 6.08
N ASP A 167 9.81 11.64 6.73
CA ASP A 167 10.86 11.11 7.59
C ASP A 167 11.62 9.97 6.87
N PHE A 168 12.73 10.34 6.24
CA PHE A 168 13.63 9.40 5.56
C PHE A 168 14.51 8.61 6.55
N GLN A 169 14.55 9.02 7.82
CA GLN A 169 15.23 8.31 8.89
C GLN A 169 14.36 7.19 9.46
N SER A 170 13.03 7.27 9.40
CA SER A 170 12.11 6.29 9.99
C SER A 170 12.28 4.87 9.44
N GLY A 171 12.02 3.86 10.28
CA GLY A 171 12.01 2.44 9.96
C GLY A 171 11.53 1.62 11.16
N LEU A 172 10.94 0.44 10.93
CA LEU A 172 10.57 -0.48 12.01
C LEU A 172 11.84 -1.15 12.55
N VAL A 173 12.14 -0.91 13.83
CA VAL A 173 13.38 -1.34 14.49
C VAL A 173 13.14 -1.70 15.95
N TRP A 174 14.05 -2.45 16.55
CA TRP A 174 13.84 -2.96 17.92
C TRP A 174 13.95 -1.92 19.03
N SER A 175 14.60 -0.78 18.80
CA SER A 175 14.80 0.22 19.84
C SER A 175 15.07 1.61 19.28
N LYS A 176 14.88 2.62 20.14
CA LYS A 176 15.26 4.02 19.83
C LYS A 176 16.75 4.16 19.48
N ASP A 177 17.62 3.33 20.07
CA ASP A 177 19.04 3.32 19.73
C ASP A 177 19.28 2.81 18.31
N ARG A 178 18.58 1.74 17.91
CA ARG A 178 18.59 1.24 16.53
C ARG A 178 18.07 2.28 15.54
N ALA A 179 17.00 3.01 15.90
CA ALA A 179 16.44 4.06 15.06
C ALA A 179 17.48 5.12 14.68
N ALA A 180 18.41 5.45 15.58
CA ALA A 180 19.47 6.42 15.32
C ALA A 180 20.54 5.93 14.33
N ILE A 181 20.77 4.62 14.19
CA ILE A 181 21.93 4.06 13.46
C ILE A 181 21.59 3.12 12.30
N HIS A 182 20.33 2.70 12.14
CA HIS A 182 19.95 1.71 11.13
C HIS A 182 20.06 2.21 9.69
N VAL A 183 19.96 3.53 9.46
CA VAL A 183 20.31 4.15 8.17
C VAL A 183 21.83 4.18 8.04
N LEU A 184 22.33 3.53 6.99
CA LEU A 184 23.75 3.43 6.70
C LEU A 184 24.21 4.54 5.74
N ASP A 185 23.37 4.83 4.75
CA ASP A 185 23.59 5.83 3.71
C ASP A 185 22.23 6.32 3.18
N ASN A 186 22.15 7.59 2.78
CA ASN A 186 20.92 8.18 2.28
C ASN A 186 21.22 9.39 1.38
N GLU A 187 20.42 9.52 0.33
CA GLU A 187 20.39 10.70 -0.51
C GLU A 187 18.94 11.12 -0.74
N VAL A 188 18.70 12.44 -0.71
CA VAL A 188 17.40 13.04 -0.99
C VAL A 188 17.61 14.25 -1.90
N ASN A 189 17.07 14.18 -3.11
CA ASN A 189 17.15 15.22 -4.13
C ASN A 189 15.75 15.79 -4.38
N PHE A 190 15.66 17.12 -4.46
CA PHE A 190 14.43 17.81 -4.89
C PHE A 190 14.57 18.17 -6.36
N GLU A 191 13.81 17.52 -7.22
CA GLU A 191 13.77 17.75 -8.66
C GLU A 191 12.61 18.72 -8.98
N GLY A 192 12.89 20.02 -8.85
CA GLY A 192 11.85 21.06 -8.99
C GLY A 192 10.98 21.20 -7.74
N ASP A 193 9.70 21.55 -7.94
CA ASP A 193 8.75 21.85 -6.87
C ASP A 193 7.76 20.72 -6.58
N ARG A 194 7.83 19.58 -7.29
CA ARG A 194 6.84 18.49 -7.15
C ARG A 194 7.45 17.10 -7.00
N ILE A 195 8.74 16.95 -7.27
CA ILE A 195 9.39 15.64 -7.33
C ILE A 195 10.53 15.57 -6.32
N ILE A 196 10.57 14.48 -5.56
CA ILE A 196 11.66 14.13 -4.66
C ILE A 196 12.17 12.75 -5.06
N THR A 197 13.47 12.59 -5.24
CA THR A 197 14.10 11.32 -5.57
C THR A 197 15.23 11.00 -4.61
N GLY A 198 15.64 9.74 -4.57
CA GLY A 198 16.77 9.36 -3.75
C GLY A 198 16.80 7.88 -3.45
N TYR A 199 17.59 7.55 -2.43
CA TYR A 199 17.73 6.19 -1.94
C TYR A 199 18.06 6.18 -0.47
N THR A 200 17.85 5.01 0.15
CA THR A 200 18.31 4.75 1.51
C THR A 200 18.90 3.35 1.56
N THR A 201 20.16 3.25 1.95
CA THR A 201 20.77 1.98 2.38
C THR A 201 20.63 1.86 3.88
N ARG A 202 20.10 0.74 4.36
CA ARG A 202 19.86 0.51 5.78
C ARG A 202 20.01 -0.95 6.18
N THR A 203 19.97 -1.20 7.47
CA THR A 203 20.02 -2.54 8.04
C THR A 203 19.15 -2.65 9.27
N GLU A 204 18.29 -3.67 9.30
CA GLU A 204 17.74 -4.21 10.53
C GLU A 204 17.91 -5.73 10.53
N TRP A 205 16.93 -6.50 10.07
CA TRP A 205 17.11 -7.94 9.86
C TRP A 205 18.02 -8.21 8.66
N VAL A 206 17.84 -7.45 7.56
CA VAL A 206 18.71 -7.52 6.38
C VAL A 206 19.29 -6.15 6.02
N ARG A 207 20.50 -6.16 5.45
CA ARG A 207 21.05 -4.98 4.78
C ARG A 207 20.49 -4.87 3.37
N ARG A 208 19.88 -3.74 3.05
CA ARG A 208 19.19 -3.48 1.78
C ARG A 208 19.26 -2.01 1.39
N THR A 209 19.04 -1.75 0.11
CA THR A 209 18.84 -0.41 -0.44
C THR A 209 17.49 -0.37 -1.13
N TYR A 210 16.73 0.69 -0.91
CA TYR A 210 15.59 1.03 -1.73
C TYR A 210 15.81 2.40 -2.37
N TYR A 211 15.31 2.56 -3.57
CA TYR A 211 15.27 3.80 -4.32
C TYR A 211 13.83 4.27 -4.40
N PHE A 212 13.62 5.57 -4.45
CA PHE A 212 12.27 6.14 -4.46
C PHE A 212 12.15 7.33 -5.41
N VAL A 213 10.92 7.53 -5.87
CA VAL A 213 10.42 8.81 -6.39
C VAL A 213 9.12 9.14 -5.67
N ILE A 214 9.03 10.36 -5.15
CA ILE A 214 7.82 10.95 -4.57
C ILE A 214 7.39 12.05 -5.53
N GLU A 215 6.13 12.02 -5.95
CA GLU A 215 5.52 13.04 -6.78
C GLU A 215 4.30 13.62 -6.07
N PHE A 216 4.12 14.94 -6.14
CA PHE A 216 2.95 15.65 -5.61
C PHE A 216 2.18 16.34 -6.74
N ASP A 217 0.84 16.40 -6.62
CA ASP A 217 0.01 17.12 -7.59
C ASP A 217 0.04 18.65 -7.39
N LYS A 218 0.41 19.10 -6.20
CA LYS A 218 0.60 20.51 -5.84
C LYS A 218 2.09 20.87 -5.66
N PRO A 219 2.51 22.11 -5.99
CA PRO A 219 3.86 22.58 -5.70
C PRO A 219 4.18 22.58 -4.21
N ILE A 220 5.40 22.18 -3.87
CA ILE A 220 6.05 22.42 -2.58
C ILE A 220 6.47 23.90 -2.55
N LEU A 221 5.84 24.67 -1.67
CA LEU A 221 6.18 26.08 -1.42
C LEU A 221 7.44 26.24 -0.59
N SER A 222 7.58 25.42 0.45
CA SER A 222 8.74 25.45 1.32
C SER A 222 9.06 24.08 1.89
N LYS A 223 10.33 23.92 2.27
CA LYS A 223 10.83 22.73 2.95
C LYS A 223 11.67 23.16 4.15
N GLU A 224 11.25 22.71 5.32
CA GLU A 224 12.02 22.87 6.55
C GLU A 224 12.72 21.55 6.86
N MET A 225 14.05 21.56 6.90
CA MET A 225 14.80 20.42 7.42
C MET A 225 14.76 20.45 8.95
N LEU A 226 14.19 19.42 9.55
CA LEU A 226 14.12 19.29 10.99
C LEU A 226 15.48 18.94 11.58
N LYS A 227 15.72 19.41 12.81
CA LYS A 227 16.89 18.99 13.58
C LYS A 227 16.86 17.48 13.80
N GLN A 228 18.04 16.88 13.79
CA GLN A 228 18.22 15.48 14.16
C GLN A 228 17.74 15.25 15.59
N ARG A 229 17.08 14.12 15.83
CA ARG A 229 16.71 13.67 17.19
C ARG A 229 17.92 13.11 17.93
N ASP A 230 18.85 12.55 17.17
CA ASP A 230 20.08 11.95 17.63
C ASP A 230 21.20 12.31 16.64
N PRO A 231 22.38 12.75 17.09
CA PRO A 231 23.48 13.16 16.20
C PRO A 231 24.00 12.04 15.29
N ARG A 232 23.63 10.77 15.54
CA ARG A 232 24.00 9.62 14.71
C ARG A 232 23.06 9.40 13.51
N GLU A 233 21.91 10.05 13.47
CA GLU A 233 20.97 9.97 12.34
C GLU A 233 21.70 10.36 11.04
N LYS A 234 21.36 9.69 9.93
CA LYS A 234 22.03 9.90 8.63
C LYS A 234 21.09 10.30 7.51
N ALA A 235 19.78 10.22 7.73
CA ALA A 235 18.78 10.68 6.78
C ALA A 235 18.03 11.90 7.34
N PRO A 236 17.64 12.84 6.47
CA PRO A 236 16.93 14.04 6.89
C PRO A 236 15.46 13.75 7.17
N ARG A 237 14.84 14.68 7.89
CA ARG A 237 13.39 14.78 8.03
C ARG A 237 12.98 16.15 7.56
N TYR A 238 11.93 16.22 6.75
CA TYR A 238 11.43 17.49 6.22
C TYR A 238 9.98 17.70 6.60
N ILE A 239 9.63 18.94 6.96
CA ILE A 239 8.26 19.42 6.85
C ILE A 239 8.15 20.12 5.51
N LEU A 240 7.23 19.66 4.69
CA LEU A 240 6.90 20.20 3.37
C LEU A 240 5.58 20.95 3.46
N ASN A 241 5.56 22.18 2.95
CA ASN A 241 4.37 23.02 2.85
C ASN A 241 3.99 23.21 1.37
N PHE A 242 2.70 23.30 1.07
CA PHE A 242 2.20 23.20 -0.31
C PHE A 242 1.37 24.41 -0.75
N ASP A 243 1.48 24.75 -2.05
CA ASP A 243 0.59 25.70 -2.70
C ASP A 243 -0.71 24.99 -3.07
N MET A 244 -1.68 25.07 -2.15
CA MET A 244 -2.98 24.43 -2.35
C MET A 244 -3.84 25.18 -3.36
N ASN A 245 -3.52 26.44 -3.71
CA ASN A 245 -4.31 27.27 -4.63
C ASN A 245 -5.84 27.24 -4.38
N GLY A 246 -6.24 27.26 -3.10
CA GLY A 246 -7.64 27.19 -2.66
C GLY A 246 -8.29 25.80 -2.67
N ASP A 247 -7.58 24.75 -3.11
CA ASP A 247 -7.95 23.36 -2.92
C ASP A 247 -7.73 22.94 -1.44
N ASN A 248 -8.31 21.81 -1.04
CA ASN A 248 -8.06 21.19 0.25
C ASN A 248 -7.61 19.72 0.12
N VAL A 249 -7.42 19.24 -1.11
CA VAL A 249 -6.91 17.90 -1.40
C VAL A 249 -5.49 17.96 -1.95
N LEU A 250 -4.58 17.22 -1.32
CA LEU A 250 -3.23 16.96 -1.80
C LEU A 250 -3.13 15.48 -2.18
N ASN A 251 -2.63 15.21 -3.37
CA ASN A 251 -2.32 13.87 -3.83
C ASN A 251 -0.80 13.67 -3.84
N MET A 252 -0.37 12.50 -3.40
CA MET A 252 1.04 12.10 -3.39
C MET A 252 1.18 10.68 -3.92
N LYS A 253 2.10 10.46 -4.85
CA LYS A 253 2.51 9.13 -5.31
C LYS A 253 3.91 8.84 -4.82
N VAL A 254 4.15 7.63 -4.34
CA VAL A 254 5.49 7.13 -3.97
C VAL A 254 5.73 5.84 -4.70
N ALA A 255 6.69 5.84 -5.63
CA ALA A 255 7.14 4.62 -6.28
C ALA A 255 8.49 4.20 -5.71
N MET A 256 8.70 2.90 -5.57
CA MET A 256 9.96 2.33 -5.09
C MET A 256 10.54 1.32 -6.08
N SER A 257 11.86 1.11 -5.96
CA SER A 257 12.63 0.12 -6.69
C SER A 257 13.73 -0.43 -5.80
N THR A 258 14.12 -1.69 -6.04
CA THR A 258 15.33 -2.26 -5.43
C THR A 258 16.61 -1.95 -6.21
N THR A 259 16.49 -1.48 -7.46
CA THR A 259 17.61 -1.39 -8.41
C THR A 259 18.18 0.01 -8.56
N SER A 260 17.33 1.03 -8.75
CA SER A 260 17.76 2.39 -9.12
C SER A 260 16.64 3.43 -8.99
N ILE A 261 17.01 4.71 -9.01
CA ILE A 261 16.04 5.83 -9.09
C ILE A 261 15.29 5.77 -10.42
N GLU A 262 15.97 5.42 -11.51
CA GLU A 262 15.40 5.25 -12.84
C GLU A 262 14.37 4.12 -12.88
N GLY A 263 14.64 3.01 -12.18
CA GLY A 263 13.69 1.91 -11.97
C GLY A 263 12.42 2.39 -11.27
N ALA A 264 12.57 3.16 -10.17
CA ALA A 264 11.41 3.73 -9.47
C ALA A 264 10.61 4.70 -10.36
N LYS A 265 11.27 5.54 -11.16
CA LYS A 265 10.62 6.42 -12.14
C LYS A 265 9.89 5.63 -13.23
N ALA A 266 10.49 4.55 -13.73
CA ALA A 266 9.87 3.68 -14.73
C ALA A 266 8.63 2.97 -14.18
N ASN A 267 8.69 2.48 -12.94
CA ASN A 267 7.55 1.89 -12.23
C ASN A 267 6.40 2.91 -12.13
N LEU A 268 6.68 4.14 -11.69
CA LEU A 268 5.69 5.21 -11.61
C LEU A 268 5.03 5.50 -12.96
N ALA A 269 5.84 5.68 -14.01
CA ALA A 269 5.39 6.01 -15.35
C ALA A 269 4.60 4.89 -16.04
N ALA A 270 4.84 3.63 -15.68
CA ALA A 270 4.13 2.49 -16.24
C ALA A 270 2.79 2.22 -15.54
N GLU A 271 2.72 2.43 -14.22
CA GLU A 271 1.57 1.98 -13.42
C GLU A 271 0.58 3.09 -13.06
N VAL A 272 1.05 4.32 -12.78
CA VAL A 272 0.19 5.40 -12.29
C VAL A 272 0.55 6.75 -12.94
N THR A 273 0.03 6.96 -14.16
CA THR A 273 0.27 8.16 -14.98
C THR A 273 -0.70 9.32 -14.72
N HIS A 274 -1.71 9.11 -13.87
CA HIS A 274 -2.77 10.08 -13.59
C HIS A 274 -2.92 10.34 -12.08
N TRP A 275 -3.73 11.35 -11.74
CA TRP A 275 -4.07 11.73 -10.37
C TRP A 275 -5.48 11.29 -9.93
N ASP A 276 -6.10 10.36 -10.67
CA ASP A 276 -7.37 9.73 -10.28
C ASP A 276 -7.12 8.60 -9.27
N PHE A 277 -7.25 8.92 -7.98
CA PHE A 277 -7.11 7.97 -6.86
C PHE A 277 -8.14 6.84 -6.94
N ASP A 278 -9.40 7.17 -7.23
CA ASP A 278 -10.50 6.20 -7.20
C ASP A 278 -10.34 5.18 -8.33
N LYS A 279 -9.76 5.61 -9.46
CA LYS A 279 -9.36 4.70 -10.54
C LYS A 279 -8.27 3.72 -10.10
N VAL A 280 -7.20 4.16 -9.43
CA VAL A 280 -6.14 3.25 -8.94
C VAL A 280 -6.70 2.26 -7.92
N TYR A 281 -7.57 2.73 -7.02
CA TYR A 281 -8.27 1.86 -6.08
C TYR A 281 -9.17 0.84 -6.80
N ALA A 282 -9.96 1.27 -7.79
CA ALA A 282 -10.79 0.36 -8.57
C ALA A 282 -9.94 -0.71 -9.28
N ASP A 283 -8.80 -0.33 -9.84
CA ASP A 283 -7.87 -1.25 -10.51
C ASP A 283 -7.29 -2.27 -9.51
N ALA A 284 -6.89 -1.84 -8.30
CA ALA A 284 -6.44 -2.73 -7.22
C ALA A 284 -7.54 -3.68 -6.74
N LYS A 285 -8.76 -3.15 -6.51
CA LYS A 285 -9.93 -3.95 -6.11
C LYS A 285 -10.28 -5.00 -7.15
N ASN A 286 -10.25 -4.64 -8.43
CA ASN A 286 -10.51 -5.55 -9.53
C ASN A 286 -9.47 -6.68 -9.58
N GLU A 287 -8.19 -6.36 -9.36
CA GLU A 287 -7.16 -7.40 -9.30
C GLU A 287 -7.37 -8.34 -8.11
N TRP A 288 -7.66 -7.80 -6.92
CA TRP A 288 -8.01 -8.63 -5.77
C TRP A 288 -9.18 -9.56 -6.05
N ASN A 289 -10.25 -9.05 -6.69
CA ASN A 289 -11.38 -9.89 -7.07
C ASN A 289 -10.99 -11.03 -8.01
N LYS A 290 -10.07 -10.82 -8.97
CA LYS A 290 -9.56 -11.92 -9.83
C LYS A 290 -8.82 -13.01 -9.05
N TYR A 291 -8.11 -12.65 -7.98
CA TYR A 291 -7.43 -13.62 -7.12
C TYR A 291 -8.41 -14.34 -6.19
N LEU A 292 -9.32 -13.60 -5.56
CA LEU A 292 -10.29 -14.14 -4.61
C LEU A 292 -11.33 -15.02 -5.31
N SER A 293 -11.72 -14.69 -6.54
CA SER A 293 -12.70 -15.48 -7.32
C SER A 293 -12.20 -16.86 -7.76
N ARG A 294 -10.91 -17.17 -7.54
CA ARG A 294 -10.32 -18.48 -7.89
C ARG A 294 -10.91 -19.63 -7.08
N VAL A 295 -11.44 -19.32 -5.89
CA VAL A 295 -12.13 -20.30 -5.05
C VAL A 295 -13.44 -19.69 -4.59
N GLN A 296 -14.55 -20.32 -4.98
CA GLN A 296 -15.88 -19.95 -4.49
C GLN A 296 -16.29 -20.90 -3.37
N VAL A 297 -16.69 -20.33 -2.23
CA VAL A 297 -17.14 -21.09 -1.06
C VAL A 297 -18.58 -20.75 -0.70
N GLU A 298 -19.32 -21.78 -0.29
CA GLU A 298 -20.63 -21.65 0.33
C GLU A 298 -20.49 -21.74 1.86
N GLY A 299 -21.37 -21.05 2.59
CA GLY A 299 -21.30 -20.99 4.05
C GLY A 299 -21.96 -19.74 4.61
N SER A 300 -21.87 -19.56 5.92
CA SER A 300 -22.33 -18.34 6.58
C SER A 300 -21.47 -17.13 6.19
N GLN A 301 -21.94 -15.92 6.50
CA GLN A 301 -21.15 -14.69 6.31
C GLN A 301 -19.79 -14.78 7.03
N ASN A 302 -19.78 -15.34 8.25
CA ASN A 302 -18.55 -15.47 9.04
C ASN A 302 -17.58 -16.48 8.40
N ASP A 303 -18.07 -17.58 7.82
CA ASP A 303 -17.24 -18.55 7.11
C ASP A 303 -16.57 -17.90 5.89
N LYS A 304 -17.35 -17.13 5.12
CA LYS A 304 -16.82 -16.37 3.97
C LYS A 304 -15.79 -15.34 4.41
N VAL A 305 -16.06 -14.59 5.49
CA VAL A 305 -15.10 -13.61 6.00
C VAL A 305 -13.78 -14.26 6.41
N ASN A 306 -13.84 -15.35 7.17
CA ASN A 306 -12.65 -16.10 7.58
C ASN A 306 -11.89 -16.65 6.38
N PHE A 307 -12.60 -17.25 5.42
CA PHE A 307 -11.99 -17.85 4.24
C PHE A 307 -11.32 -16.80 3.34
N TYR A 308 -12.07 -15.78 2.89
CA TYR A 308 -11.54 -14.78 1.96
C TYR A 308 -10.49 -13.89 2.60
N THR A 309 -10.56 -13.63 3.91
CA THR A 309 -9.48 -12.91 4.61
C THR A 309 -8.21 -13.76 4.71
N SER A 310 -8.33 -15.07 4.93
CA SER A 310 -7.17 -15.98 4.90
C SER A 310 -6.56 -16.06 3.50
N LEU A 311 -7.40 -16.12 2.46
CA LEU A 311 -6.96 -16.11 1.06
C LEU A 311 -6.31 -14.78 0.66
N TYR A 312 -6.83 -13.66 1.17
CA TYR A 312 -6.20 -12.34 1.05
C TYR A 312 -4.79 -12.37 1.64
N HIS A 313 -4.61 -12.79 2.90
CA HIS A 313 -3.30 -12.87 3.54
C HIS A 313 -2.32 -13.79 2.79
N LEU A 314 -2.80 -14.88 2.19
CA LEU A 314 -1.98 -15.77 1.36
C LEU A 314 -1.39 -15.06 0.13
N TYR A 315 -2.12 -14.10 -0.45
CA TYR A 315 -1.74 -13.41 -1.67
C TYR A 315 -1.14 -12.01 -1.45
N ILE A 316 -0.97 -11.55 -0.21
CA ILE A 316 -0.18 -10.33 0.07
C ILE A 316 1.29 -10.54 -0.31
N GLN A 317 1.79 -11.76 -0.15
CA GLN A 317 3.21 -12.11 -0.33
C GLN A 317 3.38 -13.56 -0.83
N PRO A 318 4.48 -13.94 -1.50
CA PRO A 318 5.74 -13.19 -1.70
C PRO A 318 5.60 -11.89 -2.49
N ASN A 319 6.41 -10.88 -2.16
CA ASN A 319 6.37 -9.58 -2.84
C ASN A 319 7.21 -9.62 -4.13
N ASN A 320 6.66 -9.14 -5.24
CA ASN A 320 7.41 -8.96 -6.48
C ASN A 320 8.41 -7.80 -6.32
N ILE A 321 9.70 -8.11 -6.22
CA ILE A 321 10.76 -7.08 -6.07
C ILE A 321 11.33 -6.58 -7.40
N ALA A 322 10.90 -7.18 -8.51
CA ALA A 322 11.38 -6.84 -9.84
C ALA A 322 10.61 -5.62 -10.37
N ASP A 323 11.38 -4.64 -10.85
CA ASP A 323 10.84 -3.47 -11.54
C ASP A 323 10.05 -3.88 -12.79
N VAL A 324 9.29 -2.95 -13.36
CA VAL A 324 8.44 -3.18 -14.55
C VAL A 324 9.21 -3.68 -15.77
N ASP A 325 10.53 -3.45 -15.83
CA ASP A 325 11.39 -3.95 -16.90
C ASP A 325 11.95 -5.36 -16.64
N GLY A 326 11.67 -5.96 -15.48
CA GLY A 326 12.14 -7.26 -15.02
C GLY A 326 13.40 -7.22 -14.15
N SER A 327 14.04 -6.06 -13.97
CA SER A 327 15.28 -5.95 -13.19
C SER A 327 15.03 -6.05 -11.68
N TYR A 328 15.89 -6.76 -10.97
CA TYR A 328 15.84 -6.93 -9.51
C TYR A 328 17.23 -7.12 -8.91
N VAL A 329 17.38 -6.92 -7.59
CA VAL A 329 18.63 -7.24 -6.88
C VAL A 329 18.64 -8.71 -6.47
N GLY A 330 19.59 -9.48 -7.00
CA GLY A 330 19.75 -10.90 -6.71
C GLY A 330 20.43 -11.18 -5.36
N PRO A 331 20.55 -12.46 -4.95
CA PRO A 331 21.19 -12.86 -3.68
C PRO A 331 22.68 -12.45 -3.58
N ASN A 332 23.36 -12.28 -4.71
CA ASN A 332 24.73 -11.76 -4.80
C ASN A 332 24.83 -10.24 -4.60
N ARG A 333 23.69 -9.55 -4.42
CA ARG A 333 23.56 -8.08 -4.30
C ARG A 333 23.90 -7.31 -5.56
N GLU A 334 23.81 -7.97 -6.72
CA GLU A 334 23.94 -7.33 -8.02
C GLU A 334 22.57 -7.23 -8.71
N VAL A 335 22.39 -6.20 -9.54
CA VAL A 335 21.19 -6.06 -10.37
C VAL A 335 21.22 -7.12 -11.47
N THR A 336 20.15 -7.90 -11.58
CA THR A 336 19.92 -8.98 -12.55
C THR A 336 18.57 -8.76 -13.23
N LYS A 337 18.34 -9.38 -14.38
CA LYS A 337 17.10 -9.28 -15.17
C LYS A 337 16.59 -10.67 -15.56
#